data_AF-A0A223D1T6-F1
#
_entry.id   AF-A0A223D1T6-F1
#
_cell.length_a   1.000
_cell.length_b   1.000
_cell.length_c   1.000
_cell.angle_alpha   90.00
_cell.angle_beta   90.00
_cell.angle_gamma   90.00
#
_symmetry.space_group_name_H-M   'P 1'
#
loop_
_entity.id
_entity.type
_entity.pdbx_description
1 polymer ?
#
loop_
_entity_poly.entity_id
_entity_poly.type
_entity_poly.pdbx_seq_one_letter_code
_entity_poly.pdbx_strand_id
1 'polypeptide(L)'
;MGMGFWYEAREHRDAAEDLYETTWWQELMNDPHFKNLYERNYNVRLNMSSADYIRKLINSETERRTFVEAVLHPPLGRHATPDQE
;
A
#
# COMPACT_ATOMS: atom_id res chain seq x y z
N MET A 1 2.38 -28.78 7.95
CA MET A 1 1.93 -27.50 7.39
C MET A 1 3.01 -26.45 7.63
N GLY A 2 4.03 -26.41 6.79
CA GLY A 2 5.17 -25.52 7.03
C GLY A 2 6.06 -25.28 5.81
N MET A 3 5.58 -25.52 4.59
CA MET A 3 6.28 -25.15 3.35
C MET A 3 5.56 -24.03 2.60
N GLY A 4 4.22 -23.98 2.63
CA GLY A 4 3.43 -22.92 1.99
C GLY A 4 3.70 -21.52 2.57
N PHE A 5 3.80 -21.40 3.89
CA PHE A 5 4.09 -20.12 4.55
C PHE A 5 5.44 -19.52 4.15
N TRP A 6 6.50 -20.34 4.07
CA TRP A 6 7.83 -19.85 3.64
C TRP A 6 7.86 -19.48 2.17
N TYR A 7 7.08 -20.18 1.35
CA TYR A 7 6.93 -19.85 -0.06
C TYR A 7 6.22 -18.50 -0.24
N GLU A 8 5.09 -18.28 0.43
CA GLU A 8 4.35 -17.02 0.41
C GLU A 8 5.18 -15.84 0.95
N ALA A 9 5.94 -16.04 2.04
CA ALA A 9 6.81 -15.02 2.59
C ALA A 9 7.95 -14.64 1.62
N ARG A 10 8.47 -15.61 0.87
CA ARG A 10 9.46 -15.35 -0.18
C ARG A 10 8.86 -14.59 -1.35
N GLU A 11 7.70 -15.00 -1.84
CA GLU A 11 7.03 -14.31 -2.94
C GLU A 11 6.69 -12.86 -2.60
N HIS A 12 6.27 -12.61 -1.35
CA HIS A 12 6.03 -11.25 -0.87
C HIS A 12 7.32 -10.43 -0.87
N ARG A 13 8.40 -11.00 -0.33
CA ARG A 13 9.71 -10.35 -0.30
C ARG A 13 10.19 -9.98 -1.70
N ASP A 14 10.17 -10.94 -2.62
CA ASP A 14 10.63 -10.74 -4.00
C ASP A 14 9.80 -9.63 -4.68
N ALA A 15 8.46 -9.67 -4.53
CA ALA A 15 7.58 -8.64 -5.08
C ALA A 15 7.80 -7.25 -4.44
N ALA A 16 8.07 -7.20 -3.13
CA ALA A 16 8.32 -5.95 -2.42
C ALA A 16 9.66 -5.33 -2.83
N GLU A 17 10.71 -6.15 -2.99
CA GLU A 17 12.00 -5.72 -3.53
C GLU A 17 11.82 -5.12 -4.94
N ASP A 18 11.11 -5.81 -5.84
CA ASP A 18 10.80 -5.31 -7.18
C ASP A 18 10.09 -3.95 -7.14
N LEU A 19 9.10 -3.79 -6.25
CA LEU A 19 8.37 -2.53 -6.12
C LEU A 19 9.28 -1.39 -5.66
N TYR A 20 10.14 -1.64 -4.68
CA TYR A 20 11.03 -0.62 -4.09
C TYR A 20 12.11 -0.15 -5.06
N GLU A 21 12.45 -0.96 -6.05
CA GLU A 21 13.35 -0.60 -7.15
C GLU A 21 12.67 0.26 -8.22
N THR A 22 11.33 0.33 -8.26
CA THR A 22 10.65 1.17 -9.25
C THR A 22 10.84 2.66 -8.96
N THR A 23 11.15 3.45 -10.01
CA THR A 23 11.27 4.91 -9.91
C THR A 23 10.00 5.55 -9.37
N TRP A 24 8.83 5.07 -9.79
CA TRP A 24 7.54 5.56 -9.30
C TRP A 24 7.40 5.46 -7.79
N TRP A 25 7.73 4.31 -7.19
CA TRP A 25 7.65 4.13 -5.75
C TRP A 25 8.64 5.02 -5.01
N GLN A 26 9.87 5.12 -5.52
CA GLN A 26 10.92 5.96 -4.94
C GLN A 26 10.53 7.45 -4.95
N GLU A 27 10.06 7.96 -6.09
CA GLU A 27 9.57 9.34 -6.21
C GLU A 27 8.43 9.62 -5.25
N LEU A 28 7.49 8.69 -5.13
CA LEU A 28 6.33 8.82 -4.25
C LEU A 28 6.71 8.82 -2.77
N MET A 29 7.66 7.96 -2.38
CA MET A 29 8.15 7.87 -1.00
C MET A 29 9.17 8.96 -0.63
N ASN A 30 9.71 9.67 -1.61
CA ASN A 30 10.54 10.85 -1.38
C ASN A 30 9.72 12.08 -0.94
N ASP A 31 8.40 12.07 -1.13
CA ASP A 31 7.51 13.07 -0.53
C ASP A 31 7.26 12.74 0.96
N PRO A 32 7.74 13.57 1.91
CA PRO A 32 7.57 13.31 3.33
C PRO A 32 6.10 13.31 3.78
N HIS A 33 5.25 14.10 3.12
CA HIS A 33 3.83 14.16 3.44
C HIS A 33 3.14 12.86 3.04
N PHE A 34 3.37 12.41 1.80
CA PHE A 34 2.83 11.14 1.32
C PHE A 34 3.31 9.98 2.17
N LYS A 35 4.62 9.91 2.46
CA LYS A 35 5.20 8.86 3.30
C LYS A 35 4.56 8.80 4.68
N ASN A 36 4.35 9.95 5.33
CA ASN A 36 3.68 10.00 6.63
C ASN A 36 2.24 9.47 6.58
N LEU A 37 1.47 9.85 5.55
CA LEU A 37 0.10 9.36 5.37
C LEU A 37 0.06 7.85 5.11
N TYR A 38 0.95 7.35 4.26
CA TYR A 38 1.11 5.92 4.00
C TYR A 38 1.42 5.13 5.28
N GLU A 39 2.38 5.60 6.08
CA GLU A 39 2.78 4.95 7.34
C GLU A 39 1.63 4.92 8.36
N ARG A 40 0.75 5.92 8.35
CA ARG A 40 -0.42 6.01 9.24
C ARG A 40 -1.62 5.21 8.74
N ASN A 41 -1.71 4.91 7.45
CA ASN A 41 -2.84 4.18 6.87
C ASN A 41 -2.69 2.65 7.02
N TYR A 42 -3.28 2.09 8.09
CA TYR A 42 -3.21 0.65 8.38
C TYR A 42 -3.77 -0.22 7.25
N ASN A 43 -4.90 0.16 6.64
CA ASN A 43 -5.54 -0.64 5.59
C ASN A 43 -4.68 -0.74 4.33
N VAL A 44 -4.04 0.36 3.94
CA VAL A 44 -3.10 0.36 2.82
C VAL A 44 -1.92 -0.56 3.12
N ARG A 45 -1.34 -0.47 4.34
CA ARG A 45 -0.25 -1.37 4.74
C ARG A 45 -0.66 -2.83 4.80
N LEU A 46 -1.92 -3.12 5.17
CA LEU A 46 -2.45 -4.49 5.13
C LEU A 46 -2.53 -5.01 3.68
N ASN A 47 -3.01 -4.20 2.73
CA ASN A 47 -3.02 -4.58 1.31
C ASN A 47 -1.60 -4.84 0.79
N MET A 48 -0.62 -4.03 1.22
CA MET A 48 0.80 -4.19 0.90
C MET A 48 1.45 -5.47 1.48
N SER A 49 0.75 -6.24 2.33
CA SER A 49 1.22 -7.56 2.79
C SER A 49 0.99 -8.69 1.76
N SER A 50 0.25 -8.42 0.69
CA SER A 50 -0.05 -9.41 -0.35
C SER A 50 0.89 -9.24 -1.55
N ALA A 51 1.59 -10.32 -1.92
CA ALA A 51 2.46 -10.35 -3.11
C ALA A 51 1.66 -10.04 -4.39
N ASP A 52 0.43 -10.55 -4.50
CA ASP A 52 -0.42 -10.32 -5.67
C ASP A 52 -0.86 -8.87 -5.79
N TYR A 53 -1.14 -8.20 -4.67
CA TYR A 53 -1.45 -6.78 -4.68
C TYR A 53 -0.23 -5.94 -5.10
N ILE A 54 0.96 -6.28 -4.60
CA ILE A 54 2.20 -5.61 -5.01
C ILE A 54 2.44 -5.78 -6.51
N ARG A 55 2.29 -7.00 -7.05
CA ARG A 55 2.43 -7.26 -8.49
C ARG A 55 1.41 -6.46 -9.30
N LYS A 56 0.19 -6.26 -8.80
CA LYS A 56 -0.81 -5.38 -9.45
C LYS A 56 -0.38 -3.92 -9.46
N LEU A 57 0.18 -3.41 -8.36
CA LEU A 57 0.75 -2.05 -8.31
C LEU A 57 1.88 -1.87 -9.32
N ILE A 58 2.75 -2.86 -9.48
CA ILE A 58 3.84 -2.82 -10.45
C ILE A 58 3.30 -2.80 -11.89
N ASN A 59 2.24 -3.54 -12.20
CA ASN A 59 1.80 -3.75 -13.59
C ASN A 59 0.60 -2.91 -14.04
N SER A 60 -0.10 -2.18 -13.15
CA SER A 60 -1.33 -1.46 -13.49
C SER A 60 -1.31 0.00 -13.04
N GLU A 61 -1.44 0.92 -13.98
CA GLU A 61 -1.58 2.34 -13.68
C GLU A 61 -2.85 2.65 -12.89
N THR A 62 -3.95 1.96 -13.20
CA THR A 62 -5.21 2.11 -12.47
C THR A 62 -5.03 1.79 -10.99
N GLU A 63 -4.34 0.70 -10.67
CA GLU A 63 -4.08 0.28 -9.29
C GLU A 63 -3.16 1.28 -8.57
N ARG A 64 -2.16 1.84 -9.26
CA ARG A 64 -1.32 2.90 -8.69
C ARG A 64 -2.11 4.16 -8.36
N ARG A 65 -3.03 4.58 -9.25
CA ARG A 65 -3.90 5.74 -8.99
C ARG A 65 -4.81 5.48 -7.77
N THR A 66 -5.45 4.31 -7.73
CA THR A 66 -6.29 3.92 -6.58
C THR A 66 -5.49 3.84 -5.28
N PHE A 67 -4.25 3.37 -5.32
CA PHE A 67 -3.36 3.37 -4.16
C PHE A 67 -3.04 4.78 -3.67
N VAL A 68 -2.65 5.68 -4.57
CA VAL A 68 -2.35 7.08 -4.23
C VAL A 68 -3.58 7.75 -3.63
N GLU A 69 -4.75 7.57 -4.25
CA GLU A 69 -6.03 8.08 -3.72
C GLU A 69 -6.34 7.52 -2.34
N ALA A 70 -6.15 6.22 -2.11
CA ALA A 70 -6.41 5.59 -0.81
C ALA A 70 -5.46 6.11 0.29
N VAL A 71 -4.22 6.48 -0.05
CA VAL A 71 -3.26 7.07 0.89
C VAL A 71 -3.62 8.53 1.20
N LEU A 72 -3.94 9.32 0.18
CA LEU A 72 -4.24 10.76 0.32
C LEU A 72 -5.64 11.01 0.91
N HIS A 73 -6.59 10.14 0.60
CA HIS A 73 -7.97 10.21 1.02
C HIS A 73 -8.34 8.89 1.72
N PRO A 74 -7.78 8.62 2.91
CA PRO A 74 -8.17 7.45 3.67
C PRO A 74 -9.69 7.49 3.83
N PRO A 75 -10.40 6.38 3.62
CA PRO A 75 -11.85 6.35 3.76
C PRO A 75 -12.16 6.89 5.15
N LEU A 76 -12.98 7.94 5.21
CA LEU A 76 -13.44 8.52 6.46
C LEU A 76 -13.95 7.36 7.31
N GLY A 77 -13.16 6.98 8.33
CA GLY A 77 -13.63 6.05 9.34
C GLY A 77 -14.97 6.58 9.84
N ARG A 78 -15.92 5.69 10.14
CA ARG A 78 -17.23 6.02 10.73
C ARG A 78 -17.08 6.81 12.05
N HIS A 79 -16.73 8.08 11.96
CA HIS A 79 -16.63 9.08 13.02
C HIS A 79 -16.81 10.48 12.43
N ALA A 80 -17.53 10.60 11.32
CA ALA A 80 -18.31 11.81 11.07
C ALA A 80 -19.64 11.66 11.82
N THR A 81 -19.60 11.69 13.15
CA THR A 81 -20.74 12.26 13.86
C THR A 81 -20.53 13.76 13.72
N PRO A 82 -21.38 14.50 12.99
CA PRO A 82 -21.34 15.95 13.10
C PRO A 82 -21.66 16.29 14.55
N ASP A 83 -20.83 17.14 15.18
CA ASP A 83 -21.29 17.93 16.32
C ASP A 83 -22.57 18.64 15.86
N GLN A 84 -23.71 18.16 16.33
CA GLN A 84 -24.96 18.89 16.23
C GLN A 84 -25.09 19.66 17.54
N GLU A 85 -24.82 20.96 17.45
CA GLU A 85 -25.32 21.98 18.38
C GLU A 85 -26.85 21.95 18.46
#